data_AF-A0A9P6FN30-F1
#
_entry.id   AF-A0A9P6FN30-F1
#
_cell.length_a   1.000
_cell.length_b   1.000
_cell.length_c   1.000
_cell.angle_alpha   90.00
_cell.angle_beta   90.00
_cell.angle_gamma   90.00
#
_symmetry.space_group_name_H-M   'P 1'
#
loop_
_entity.id
_entity.type
_entity.pdbx_description
1 polymer ?
#
loop_
_entity_poly.entity_id
_entity_poly.type
_entity_poly.pdbx_seq_one_letter_code
_entity_poly.pdbx_strand_id
1 'polypeptide(L)'
;FLQKLAVSVASDRPDHRQHKDIDCSQRMGFLILDHTKFVRPLSNRRSICVEIKPKWGFLPTSAFIREEHAIKRRKCRFCMYQYSKIHLGIEDDKSEYCPIDLFSGEDPLVQGALDALVKTPQNNLRVFVDGVSQQPVSAEVVDQIIAGSTKSNSLGTDQKAATTTGRQVAFTDVLTHILVRSSLLKRLGRLQQGLDSLDVQVIHQFYQQVLLDSTNASRLPEPTLEEFQNTAQAFMERMDFDAMMTEDRDIFEMQLKSSLGFGPEDELEDIPRELEMHFIREFLLSATLKDCSIMITIRKCGDEEAIATTEQQENDKDESSFCLGVFSEATHKVKIGDEMFEYKIICVDLDPKKIKSVPMYLKKDKDIVDHYLSTAGEREPSCGAY
;
A
#
# COMPACT_ATOMS: atom_id res chain seq x y z
N PHE A 1 21.68 -23.88 5.30
CA PHE A 1 20.49 -23.28 5.93
C PHE A 1 19.31 -23.22 4.96
N LEU A 2 19.41 -22.46 3.86
CA LEU A 2 18.30 -22.23 2.91
C LEU A 2 17.64 -23.51 2.36
N GLN A 3 18.41 -24.53 1.98
CA GLN A 3 17.84 -25.80 1.52
C GLN A 3 16.94 -26.48 2.57
N LYS A 4 17.35 -26.47 3.84
CA LYS A 4 16.54 -27.04 4.93
C LYS A 4 15.28 -26.21 5.17
N LEU A 5 15.39 -24.88 5.07
CA LEU A 5 14.25 -23.97 5.19
C LEU A 5 13.24 -24.19 4.05
N ALA A 6 13.70 -24.34 2.81
CA ALA A 6 12.84 -24.58 1.64
C ALA A 6 12.00 -25.86 1.82
N VAL A 7 12.63 -26.93 2.31
CA VAL A 7 11.94 -28.18 2.62
C VAL A 7 10.94 -28.00 3.77
N SER A 8 11.31 -27.30 4.85
CA SER A 8 10.46 -27.19 6.03
C SER A 8 9.19 -26.37 5.80
N VAL A 9 9.22 -25.39 4.88
CA VAL A 9 8.06 -24.52 4.60
C VAL A 9 7.26 -24.97 3.38
N ALA A 10 7.69 -26.02 2.67
CA ALA A 10 7.11 -26.41 1.38
C ALA A 10 5.60 -26.70 1.46
N SER A 11 5.16 -27.38 2.53
CA SER A 11 3.75 -27.72 2.76
C SER A 11 2.87 -26.51 3.10
N ASP A 12 3.47 -25.45 3.63
CA ASP A 12 2.73 -24.25 4.07
C ASP A 12 2.50 -23.27 2.90
N ARG A 13 3.08 -23.55 1.73
CA ARG A 13 3.01 -22.67 0.56
C ARG A 13 1.76 -22.99 -0.27
N PRO A 14 0.95 -21.97 -0.62
CA PRO A 14 -0.19 -22.15 -1.51
C PRO A 14 0.22 -22.78 -2.85
N ASP A 15 -0.61 -23.67 -3.40
CA ASP A 15 -0.33 -24.42 -4.63
C ASP A 15 0.13 -23.52 -5.79
N HIS A 16 -0.57 -22.41 -6.01
CA HIS A 16 -0.23 -21.46 -7.07
C HIS A 16 1.14 -20.76 -6.87
N ARG A 17 1.76 -20.87 -5.69
CA ARG A 17 3.09 -20.31 -5.37
C ARG A 17 4.21 -21.35 -5.45
N GLN A 18 3.91 -22.65 -5.58
CA GLN A 18 4.91 -23.72 -5.57
C GLN A 18 5.81 -23.73 -6.82
N HIS A 19 5.42 -23.05 -7.90
CA HIS A 19 6.24 -22.90 -9.12
C HIS A 19 7.51 -22.02 -8.94
N LYS A 20 7.66 -21.34 -7.80
CA LYS A 20 8.88 -20.61 -7.41
C LYS A 20 9.47 -21.26 -6.18
N ASP A 21 10.76 -21.10 -5.90
CA ASP A 21 11.37 -21.60 -4.67
C ASP A 21 12.35 -20.60 -4.05
N ILE A 22 12.75 -20.85 -2.81
CA ILE A 22 13.82 -20.10 -2.14
C ILE A 22 15.09 -20.25 -2.97
N ASP A 23 15.68 -19.14 -3.38
CA ASP A 23 16.96 -19.14 -4.10
C ASP A 23 18.09 -19.59 -3.16
N CYS A 24 18.41 -20.88 -3.22
CA CYS A 24 19.43 -21.51 -2.39
C CYS A 24 20.86 -21.11 -2.77
N SER A 25 21.08 -20.32 -3.83
CA SER A 25 22.40 -19.78 -4.18
C SER A 25 22.79 -18.55 -3.35
N GLN A 26 21.81 -17.91 -2.70
CA GLN A 26 22.04 -16.72 -1.90
C GLN A 26 22.82 -17.02 -0.62
N ARG A 27 23.68 -16.08 -0.23
CA ARG A 27 24.53 -16.19 0.96
C ARG A 27 24.08 -15.31 2.12
N MET A 28 23.14 -14.41 1.85
CA MET A 28 22.65 -13.41 2.80
C MET A 28 21.12 -13.40 2.78
N GLY A 29 20.53 -12.92 3.87
CA GLY A 29 19.10 -12.68 3.98
C GLY A 29 18.86 -11.43 4.84
N PHE A 30 17.69 -10.83 4.69
CA PHE A 30 17.29 -9.68 5.49
C PHE A 30 16.65 -10.16 6.80
N LEU A 31 17.18 -9.66 7.92
CA LEU A 31 16.54 -9.80 9.22
C LEU A 31 15.73 -8.53 9.48
N ILE A 32 14.41 -8.68 9.62
CA ILE A 32 13.49 -7.56 9.85
C ILE A 32 12.65 -7.83 11.09
N LEU A 33 12.09 -6.77 11.66
CA LEU A 33 11.13 -6.89 12.75
C LEU A 33 9.85 -7.57 12.27
N ASP A 34 9.29 -8.41 13.13
CA ASP A 34 7.96 -8.96 12.92
C ASP A 34 6.92 -7.87 13.23
N HIS A 35 6.43 -7.22 12.19
CA HIS A 35 5.43 -6.15 12.31
C HIS A 35 4.02 -6.68 12.57
N THR A 36 3.80 -8.00 12.65
CA THR A 36 2.48 -8.55 12.97
C THR A 36 2.11 -8.47 14.45
N LYS A 37 3.07 -8.11 15.31
CA LYS A 37 2.93 -7.97 16.77
C LYS A 37 3.82 -6.84 17.30
N PHE A 38 3.56 -6.38 18.52
CA PHE A 38 4.47 -5.46 19.21
C PHE A 38 5.73 -6.19 19.69
N VAL A 39 6.88 -5.50 19.69
CA VAL A 39 8.15 -6.03 20.21
C VAL A 39 8.02 -6.36 21.70
N ARG A 40 7.30 -5.52 22.45
CA ARG A 40 6.97 -5.76 23.87
C ARG A 40 5.51 -6.23 23.98
N PRO A 41 5.25 -7.55 24.00
CA PRO A 41 3.91 -8.06 24.25
C PRO A 41 3.49 -7.71 25.68
N LEU A 42 2.22 -7.37 25.85
CA LEU A 42 1.60 -7.17 27.17
C LEU A 42 0.78 -8.41 27.48
N SER A 43 1.05 -9.05 28.62
CA SER A 43 0.56 -10.39 28.98
C SER A 43 -0.95 -10.59 28.87
N ASN A 44 -1.72 -9.50 28.97
CA ASN A 44 -3.18 -9.50 28.99
C ASN A 44 -3.81 -8.75 27.81
N ARG A 45 -3.04 -8.42 26.76
CA ARG A 45 -3.55 -7.65 25.62
C ARG A 45 -3.14 -8.28 24.30
N ARG A 46 -4.14 -8.54 23.46
CA ARG A 46 -3.94 -9.03 22.10
C ARG A 46 -3.54 -7.89 21.17
N SER A 47 -2.68 -8.21 20.22
CA SER A 47 -2.29 -7.35 19.12
C SER A 47 -2.97 -7.81 17.84
N ILE A 48 -3.58 -6.87 17.13
CA ILE A 48 -4.14 -7.09 15.79
C ILE A 48 -3.22 -6.39 14.81
N CYS A 49 -2.75 -7.09 13.80
CA CYS A 49 -2.10 -6.46 12.67
C CYS A 49 -2.96 -6.61 11.41
N VAL A 50 -3.07 -5.52 10.66
CA VAL A 50 -3.64 -5.53 9.33
C VAL A 50 -2.62 -5.12 8.30
N GLU A 51 -2.47 -5.97 7.28
CA GLU A 51 -1.69 -5.71 6.08
C GLU A 51 -2.65 -5.29 4.97
N ILE A 52 -2.53 -4.05 4.50
CA ILE A 52 -3.29 -3.49 3.37
C ILE A 52 -2.37 -3.39 2.17
N LYS A 53 -2.78 -3.88 0.99
CA LYS A 53 -2.14 -3.55 -0.29
C LYS A 53 -2.96 -2.45 -0.96
N PRO A 54 -2.57 -1.17 -0.80
CA PRO A 54 -3.44 -0.03 -1.11
C PRO A 54 -3.52 0.23 -2.63
N LYS A 55 -2.65 -0.39 -3.42
CA LYS A 55 -2.58 -0.21 -4.89
C LYS A 55 -2.32 1.27 -5.26
N TRP A 56 -2.88 1.72 -6.38
CA TRP A 56 -2.55 3.01 -7.01
C TRP A 56 -3.47 4.09 -6.44
N GLY A 57 -2.91 5.01 -5.64
CA GLY A 57 -3.64 6.09 -4.99
C GLY A 57 -3.89 7.33 -5.86
N PHE A 58 -3.73 7.22 -7.19
CA PHE A 58 -3.90 8.34 -8.12
C PHE A 58 -4.54 7.88 -9.44
N LEU A 59 -5.11 8.85 -10.17
CA LEU A 59 -5.53 8.68 -11.56
C LEU A 59 -4.41 9.27 -12.44
N PRO A 60 -3.95 8.57 -13.49
CA PRO A 60 -2.94 9.09 -14.41
C PRO A 60 -3.34 10.43 -15.02
N THR A 61 -2.41 11.39 -15.03
CA THR A 61 -2.62 12.75 -15.55
C THR A 61 -1.70 13.09 -16.73
N SER A 62 -0.93 12.11 -17.20
CA SER A 62 -0.03 12.24 -18.35
C SER A 62 -0.77 12.83 -19.56
N ALA A 63 -0.17 13.85 -20.16
CA ALA A 63 -0.66 14.48 -21.38
C ALA A 63 -0.57 13.52 -22.59
N PHE A 64 0.28 12.49 -22.49
CA PHE A 64 0.55 11.53 -23.56
C PHE A 64 -0.43 10.34 -23.58
N ILE A 65 -1.38 10.26 -22.64
CA ILE A 65 -2.44 9.25 -22.71
C ILE A 65 -3.34 9.56 -23.89
N ARG A 66 -3.35 8.63 -24.86
CA ARG A 66 -4.18 8.65 -26.07
C ARG A 66 -5.67 8.69 -25.74
N GLU A 67 -6.44 9.31 -26.61
CA GLU A 67 -7.88 9.52 -26.40
C GLU A 67 -8.66 8.19 -26.26
N GLU A 68 -8.27 7.17 -27.01
CA GLU A 68 -8.84 5.81 -26.88
C GLU A 68 -8.70 5.21 -25.46
N HIS A 69 -7.74 5.69 -24.67
CA HIS A 69 -7.50 5.28 -23.27
C HIS A 69 -7.85 6.39 -22.26
N ALA A 70 -8.60 7.42 -22.66
CA ALA A 70 -8.97 8.54 -21.78
C ALA A 70 -9.69 8.11 -20.49
N ILE A 71 -10.33 6.93 -20.48
CA ILE A 71 -10.96 6.32 -19.31
C ILE A 71 -10.01 6.21 -18.11
N LYS A 72 -8.70 6.08 -18.34
CA LYS A 72 -7.66 6.03 -17.29
C LYS A 72 -7.67 7.27 -16.40
N ARG A 73 -8.09 8.43 -16.94
CA ARG A 73 -8.20 9.69 -16.19
C ARG A 73 -9.43 9.76 -15.28
N ARG A 74 -10.38 8.81 -15.41
CA ARG A 74 -11.66 8.79 -14.68
C ARG A 74 -11.82 7.57 -13.79
N LYS A 75 -11.34 6.39 -14.22
CA LYS A 75 -11.46 5.13 -13.48
C LYS A 75 -10.08 4.61 -13.11
N CYS A 76 -9.90 4.27 -11.83
CA CYS A 76 -8.61 3.80 -11.36
C CYS A 76 -8.27 2.41 -11.90
N ARG A 77 -6.98 2.12 -11.98
CA ARG A 77 -6.47 0.86 -12.51
C ARG A 77 -6.95 -0.37 -11.74
N PHE A 78 -7.18 -0.26 -10.42
CA PHE A 78 -7.72 -1.37 -9.63
C PHE A 78 -9.17 -1.68 -10.02
N CYS A 79 -10.05 -0.69 -10.05
CA CYS A 79 -11.45 -0.87 -10.40
C CYS A 79 -11.63 -1.40 -11.83
N MET A 80 -10.82 -0.93 -12.79
CA MET A 80 -10.83 -1.50 -14.14
C MET A 80 -10.38 -2.97 -14.13
N TYR A 81 -9.29 -3.30 -13.41
CA TYR A 81 -8.77 -4.66 -13.38
C TYR A 81 -9.71 -5.68 -12.73
N GLN A 82 -10.59 -5.26 -11.82
CA GLN A 82 -11.58 -6.14 -11.22
C GLN A 82 -12.45 -6.83 -12.29
N TYR A 83 -12.79 -6.15 -13.39
CA TYR A 83 -13.53 -6.76 -14.50
C TYR A 83 -12.75 -7.89 -15.19
N SER A 84 -11.43 -7.71 -15.36
CA SER A 84 -10.57 -8.75 -15.91
C SER A 84 -10.40 -9.91 -14.92
N LYS A 85 -10.28 -9.64 -13.61
CA LYS A 85 -10.14 -10.69 -12.60
C LYS A 85 -11.34 -11.64 -12.60
N ILE A 86 -12.56 -11.10 -12.67
CA ILE A 86 -13.80 -11.89 -12.73
C ILE A 86 -13.86 -12.69 -14.04
N HIS A 87 -13.58 -12.04 -15.18
CA HIS A 87 -13.58 -12.72 -16.47
C HIS A 87 -12.58 -13.89 -16.54
N LEU A 88 -11.41 -13.74 -15.91
CA LEU A 88 -10.36 -14.75 -15.88
C LEU A 88 -10.54 -15.80 -14.76
N GLY A 89 -11.59 -15.69 -13.94
CA GLY A 89 -11.81 -16.58 -12.79
C GLY A 89 -10.72 -16.48 -11.72
N ILE A 90 -10.06 -15.32 -11.61
CA ILE A 90 -9.03 -15.06 -10.58
C ILE A 90 -9.70 -14.80 -9.22
N GLU A 91 -10.88 -14.17 -9.24
CA GLU A 91 -11.70 -13.89 -8.06
C GLU A 91 -13.14 -14.24 -8.40
N ASP A 92 -13.92 -14.67 -7.41
CA ASP A 92 -15.34 -14.99 -7.59
C ASP A 92 -16.20 -13.73 -7.58
N ASP A 93 -15.86 -12.76 -6.71
CA ASP A 93 -16.63 -11.54 -6.50
C ASP A 93 -15.82 -10.26 -6.81
N LYS A 94 -16.49 -9.31 -7.47
CA LYS A 94 -15.92 -8.00 -7.80
C LYS A 94 -15.79 -7.17 -6.53
N SER A 95 -14.58 -6.74 -6.19
CA SER A 95 -14.39 -5.85 -5.05
C SER A 95 -15.01 -4.47 -5.29
N GLU A 96 -15.68 -3.93 -4.27
CA GLU A 96 -16.16 -2.54 -4.20
C GLU A 96 -15.06 -1.56 -3.75
N TYR A 97 -13.90 -2.08 -3.31
CA TYR A 97 -12.77 -1.27 -2.87
C TYR A 97 -12.25 -0.38 -4.00
N CYS A 98 -12.05 0.91 -3.69
CA CYS A 98 -11.45 1.89 -4.57
C CYS A 98 -10.21 2.50 -3.88
N PRO A 99 -9.01 2.32 -4.46
CA PRO A 99 -7.81 3.02 -3.99
C PRO A 99 -7.95 4.54 -3.95
N ILE A 100 -8.64 5.17 -4.91
CA ILE A 100 -8.77 6.63 -4.92
C ILE A 100 -9.52 7.12 -3.67
N ASP A 101 -10.52 6.37 -3.23
CA ASP A 101 -11.30 6.70 -2.04
C ASP A 101 -10.46 6.50 -0.77
N LEU A 102 -9.64 5.43 -0.70
CA LEU A 102 -8.71 5.20 0.41
C LEU A 102 -7.65 6.31 0.53
N PHE A 103 -7.16 6.85 -0.58
CA PHE A 103 -6.14 7.90 -0.63
C PHE A 103 -6.73 9.32 -0.59
N SER A 104 -8.05 9.46 -0.51
CA SER A 104 -8.73 10.77 -0.56
C SER A 104 -8.37 11.69 0.61
N GLY A 105 -8.11 11.11 1.80
CA GLY A 105 -8.00 11.86 3.05
C GLY A 105 -9.36 12.28 3.62
N GLU A 106 -10.47 11.94 2.96
CA GLU A 106 -11.84 12.24 3.39
C GLU A 106 -12.40 11.08 4.22
N ASP A 107 -12.69 11.34 5.49
CA ASP A 107 -13.15 10.33 6.47
C ASP A 107 -14.23 9.38 5.90
N PRO A 108 -15.34 9.86 5.28
CA PRO A 108 -16.39 8.97 4.75
C PRO A 108 -15.93 8.05 3.61
N LEU A 109 -15.02 8.54 2.75
CA LEU A 109 -14.51 7.80 1.61
C LEU A 109 -13.48 6.75 2.04
N VAL A 110 -12.60 7.12 2.96
CA VAL A 110 -11.63 6.20 3.55
C VAL A 110 -12.35 5.09 4.31
N GLN A 111 -13.36 5.43 5.10
CA GLN A 111 -14.20 4.47 5.80
C GLN A 111 -14.88 3.49 4.83
N GLY A 112 -15.54 4.00 3.79
CA GLY A 112 -16.20 3.15 2.78
C GLY A 112 -15.22 2.21 2.05
N ALA A 113 -14.00 2.69 1.76
CA ALA A 113 -12.97 1.86 1.15
C ALA A 113 -12.49 0.73 2.08
N LEU A 114 -12.36 1.00 3.38
CA LEU A 114 -11.98 0.00 4.38
C LEU A 114 -13.10 -1.03 4.60
N ASP A 115 -14.35 -0.59 4.67
CA ASP A 115 -15.50 -1.48 4.79
C ASP A 115 -15.61 -2.41 3.56
N ALA A 116 -15.36 -1.88 2.35
CA ALA A 116 -15.29 -2.67 1.13
C ALA A 116 -14.13 -3.68 1.13
N LEU A 117 -12.96 -3.34 1.71
CA LEU A 117 -11.85 -4.27 1.89
C LEU A 117 -12.19 -5.39 2.87
N VAL A 118 -12.88 -5.10 3.98
CA VAL A 118 -13.31 -6.13 4.93
C VAL A 118 -14.34 -7.07 4.29
N LYS A 119 -15.28 -6.51 3.51
CA LYS A 119 -16.29 -7.28 2.78
C LYS A 119 -15.70 -8.16 1.68
N THR A 120 -14.70 -7.68 0.95
CA THR A 120 -14.08 -8.42 -0.16
C THR A 120 -12.56 -8.26 -0.13
N PRO A 121 -11.86 -8.97 0.80
CA PRO A 121 -10.42 -8.81 1.06
C PRO A 121 -9.52 -9.06 -0.14
N GLN A 122 -9.86 -10.06 -0.97
CA GLN A 122 -9.01 -10.58 -2.03
C GLN A 122 -7.54 -10.74 -1.54
N ASN A 123 -6.56 -10.28 -2.31
CA ASN A 123 -5.17 -10.16 -1.88
C ASN A 123 -4.79 -8.76 -1.36
N ASN A 124 -5.79 -7.93 -1.06
CA ASN A 124 -5.62 -6.54 -0.64
C ASN A 124 -5.67 -6.34 0.87
N LEU A 125 -6.24 -7.28 1.62
CA LEU A 125 -6.34 -7.21 3.08
C LEU A 125 -5.95 -8.54 3.71
N ARG A 126 -5.07 -8.50 4.72
CA ARG A 126 -4.80 -9.63 5.61
C ARG A 126 -4.84 -9.20 7.06
N VAL A 127 -5.29 -10.10 7.92
CA VAL A 127 -5.38 -9.90 9.38
C VAL A 127 -4.52 -10.94 10.09
N PHE A 128 -3.82 -10.48 11.13
CA PHE A 128 -3.03 -11.30 12.04
C PHE A 128 -3.40 -10.97 13.48
N VAL A 129 -3.41 -11.98 14.35
CA VAL A 129 -3.61 -11.84 15.79
C VAL A 129 -2.43 -12.46 16.50
N ASP A 130 -1.69 -11.64 17.24
CA ASP A 130 -0.46 -12.04 17.94
C ASP A 130 0.53 -12.79 17.03
N GLY A 131 0.59 -12.34 15.78
CA GLY A 131 1.42 -12.91 14.71
C GLY A 131 0.89 -14.15 14.01
N VAL A 132 -0.32 -14.61 14.36
CA VAL A 132 -0.97 -15.74 13.70
C VAL A 132 -1.95 -15.23 12.65
N SER A 133 -1.80 -15.69 11.41
CA SER A 133 -2.67 -15.32 10.29
C SER A 133 -4.11 -15.79 10.50
N GLN A 134 -5.08 -14.91 10.25
CA GLN A 134 -6.52 -15.17 10.40
C GLN A 134 -7.23 -15.23 9.03
N GLN A 135 -6.63 -15.90 8.04
CA GLN A 135 -7.25 -16.02 6.71
C GLN A 135 -8.19 -17.24 6.61
N PRO A 136 -9.36 -17.11 5.94
CA PRO A 136 -9.92 -15.88 5.35
C PRO A 136 -10.44 -14.92 6.44
N VAL A 137 -10.34 -13.61 6.19
CA VAL A 137 -10.82 -12.58 7.11
C VAL A 137 -12.36 -12.62 7.16
N SER A 138 -12.94 -12.63 8.36
CA SER A 138 -14.36 -12.32 8.55
C SER A 138 -14.53 -11.07 9.41
N ALA A 139 -15.61 -10.31 9.17
CA ALA A 139 -15.96 -9.14 9.99
C ALA A 139 -16.15 -9.55 11.47
N GLU A 140 -16.67 -10.75 11.73
CA GLU A 140 -16.83 -11.30 13.08
C GLU A 140 -15.50 -11.48 13.80
N VAL A 141 -14.46 -11.97 13.11
CA VAL A 141 -13.11 -12.09 13.69
C VAL A 141 -12.60 -10.72 14.07
N VAL A 142 -12.74 -9.73 13.18
CA VAL A 142 -12.29 -8.36 13.39
C VAL A 142 -12.98 -7.68 14.59
N ASP A 143 -14.30 -7.78 14.69
CA ASP A 143 -15.08 -7.16 15.78
C ASP A 143 -14.87 -7.84 17.13
N GLN A 144 -14.75 -9.17 17.16
CA GLN A 144 -14.53 -9.94 18.40
C GLN A 144 -13.18 -9.61 19.05
N ILE A 145 -12.15 -9.27 18.27
CA ILE A 145 -10.83 -9.00 18.84
C ILE A 145 -10.77 -7.61 19.49
N ILE A 146 -11.50 -6.62 18.96
CA ILE A 146 -11.54 -5.25 19.52
C ILE A 146 -12.45 -5.15 20.74
N ALA A 147 -13.54 -5.90 20.74
CA ALA A 147 -14.47 -5.98 21.86
C ALA A 147 -13.83 -6.51 23.17
N GLY A 148 -12.55 -6.92 23.15
CA GLY A 148 -11.87 -7.56 24.27
C GLY A 148 -12.52 -8.88 24.70
N SER A 149 -13.48 -9.37 23.94
CA SER A 149 -14.38 -10.45 24.33
C SER A 149 -13.78 -11.78 23.89
N THR A 150 -12.84 -12.30 24.68
CA THR A 150 -12.68 -13.76 24.73
C THR A 150 -13.95 -14.30 25.39
N LYS A 151 -14.86 -14.93 24.63
CA LYS A 151 -15.72 -15.95 25.24
C LYS A 151 -14.78 -17.08 25.70
N SER A 152 -14.26 -16.96 26.91
CA SER A 152 -13.88 -18.12 27.70
C SER A 152 -15.12 -18.99 27.78
N ASN A 153 -15.03 -20.24 27.33
CA ASN A 153 -16.04 -21.26 27.59
C ASN A 153 -16.05 -21.62 29.09
N SER A 154 -16.34 -20.66 29.95
CA SER A 154 -16.71 -20.90 31.34
C SER A 154 -18.22 -20.78 31.43
N LEU A 155 -18.91 -21.92 31.48
CA LEU A 155 -20.28 -21.98 31.98
C LEU A 155 -20.28 -21.41 33.40
N GLY A 156 -20.79 -20.19 33.54
CA GLY A 156 -20.92 -19.49 34.80
C GLY A 156 -21.93 -18.36 34.65
N THR A 157 -23.07 -18.55 35.29
CA THR A 157 -24.24 -17.67 35.36
C THR A 157 -23.90 -16.28 35.89
N ASP A 158 -24.43 -15.26 35.22
CA ASP A 158 -25.02 -14.01 35.77
C ASP A 158 -24.73 -12.79 34.88
N GLN A 159 -25.60 -12.57 33.89
CA GLN A 159 -25.62 -11.34 33.10
C GLN A 159 -26.43 -10.26 33.85
N LYS A 160 -25.73 -9.31 34.47
CA LYS A 160 -26.25 -7.94 34.61
C LYS A 160 -25.84 -7.18 33.35
N ALA A 161 -26.77 -7.06 32.41
CA ALA A 161 -26.62 -6.19 31.25
C ALA A 161 -26.63 -4.73 31.72
N ALA A 162 -25.45 -4.11 31.79
CA ALA A 162 -25.34 -2.67 31.77
C ALA A 162 -25.62 -2.21 30.33
N THR A 163 -26.73 -1.53 30.12
CA THR A 163 -27.06 -0.82 28.88
C THR A 163 -26.09 0.34 28.69
N THR A 164 -24.94 0.08 28.06
CA THR A 164 -24.07 1.13 27.54
C THR A 164 -24.70 1.64 26.24
N THR A 165 -25.28 2.83 26.27
CA THR A 165 -26.01 3.49 25.17
C THR A 165 -25.09 4.09 24.08
N GLY A 166 -23.85 3.61 23.96
CA GLY A 166 -22.88 4.08 22.97
C GLY A 166 -22.69 3.07 21.84
N ARG A 167 -22.54 3.53 20.59
CA ARG A 167 -22.10 2.70 19.46
C ARG A 167 -20.72 2.13 19.79
N GLN A 168 -20.59 0.81 19.77
CA GLN A 168 -19.29 0.15 19.91
C GLN A 168 -18.36 0.61 18.77
N VAL A 169 -17.12 0.98 19.10
CA VAL A 169 -16.11 1.37 18.11
C VAL A 169 -15.82 0.18 17.21
N ALA A 170 -16.09 0.33 15.92
CA ALA A 170 -15.77 -0.69 14.94
C ALA A 170 -14.27 -0.65 14.59
N PHE A 171 -13.74 -1.75 14.08
CA PHE A 171 -12.34 -1.78 13.67
C PHE A 171 -12.01 -0.78 12.58
N THR A 172 -12.89 -0.66 11.59
CA THR A 172 -12.70 0.25 10.48
C THR A 172 -12.72 1.70 10.95
N ASP A 173 -13.45 2.05 12.02
CA ASP A 173 -13.39 3.39 12.64
C ASP A 173 -11.96 3.72 13.12
N VAL A 174 -11.27 2.76 13.77
CA VAL A 174 -9.89 2.92 14.24
C VAL A 174 -8.92 3.07 13.07
N LEU A 175 -9.06 2.22 12.05
CA LEU A 175 -8.21 2.27 10.84
C LEU A 175 -8.40 3.57 10.06
N THR A 176 -9.64 4.01 9.85
CA THR A 176 -9.96 5.28 9.18
C THR A 176 -9.27 6.43 9.88
N HIS A 177 -9.42 6.52 11.20
CA HIS A 177 -8.83 7.61 11.98
C HIS A 177 -7.30 7.61 11.93
N ILE A 178 -6.66 6.43 11.99
CA ILE A 178 -5.20 6.29 11.84
C ILE A 178 -4.76 6.74 10.44
N LEU A 179 -5.43 6.26 9.38
CA LEU A 179 -5.03 6.50 8.01
C LEU A 179 -5.27 7.94 7.55
N VAL A 180 -6.36 8.58 7.98
CA VAL A 180 -6.67 9.97 7.64
C VAL A 180 -5.74 10.95 8.34
N ARG A 181 -5.39 10.69 9.60
CA ARG A 181 -4.43 11.55 10.34
C ARG A 181 -2.97 11.29 9.97
N SER A 182 -2.67 10.11 9.43
CA SER A 182 -1.33 9.80 8.96
C SER A 182 -1.06 10.46 7.62
N SER A 183 0.09 11.13 7.48
CA SER A 183 0.55 11.63 6.19
C SER A 183 1.03 10.52 5.24
N LEU A 184 1.01 9.25 5.68
CA LEU A 184 1.55 8.12 4.94
C LEU A 184 0.87 7.92 3.58
N LEU A 185 -0.47 7.84 3.55
CA LEU A 185 -1.19 7.63 2.28
C LEU A 185 -1.04 8.83 1.35
N LYS A 186 -1.13 10.06 1.87
CA LYS A 186 -0.88 11.27 1.08
C LYS A 186 0.51 11.22 0.44
N ARG A 187 1.56 10.96 1.24
CA ARG A 187 2.94 10.84 0.76
C ARG A 187 3.09 9.72 -0.28
N LEU A 188 2.55 8.55 0.01
CA LEU A 188 2.64 7.39 -0.86
C LEU A 188 1.94 7.66 -2.20
N GLY A 189 0.73 8.20 -2.20
CA GLY A 189 -0.03 8.51 -3.41
C GLY A 189 0.66 9.57 -4.27
N ARG A 190 1.19 10.62 -3.64
CA ARG A 190 1.97 11.66 -4.31
C ARG A 190 3.25 11.10 -4.94
N LEU A 191 3.99 10.25 -4.22
CA LEU A 191 5.20 9.61 -4.76
C LEU A 191 4.87 8.66 -5.91
N GLN A 192 3.81 7.86 -5.78
CA GLN A 192 3.33 6.99 -6.86
C GLN A 192 3.02 7.81 -8.13
N GLN A 193 2.34 8.94 -7.99
CA GLN A 193 1.97 9.82 -9.10
C GLN A 193 3.17 10.56 -9.69
N GLY A 194 4.02 11.16 -8.85
CA GLY A 194 5.17 11.95 -9.28
C GLY A 194 6.20 11.12 -10.05
N LEU A 195 6.47 9.89 -9.57
CA LEU A 195 7.41 8.96 -10.19
C LEU A 195 6.82 8.22 -11.41
N ASP A 196 5.50 8.25 -11.61
CA ASP A 196 4.83 7.78 -12.84
C ASP A 196 4.06 8.93 -13.49
N SER A 197 4.84 9.94 -13.88
CA SER A 197 4.32 11.17 -14.49
C SER A 197 3.91 10.98 -15.95
N LEU A 198 4.48 9.98 -16.64
CA LEU A 198 4.37 9.83 -18.10
C LEU A 198 3.40 8.73 -18.55
N ASP A 199 2.95 7.86 -17.65
CA ASP A 199 2.22 6.62 -17.95
C ASP A 199 3.08 5.56 -18.68
N VAL A 200 2.71 4.29 -18.49
CA VAL A 200 3.47 3.14 -19.00
C VAL A 200 3.64 3.13 -20.52
N GLN A 201 2.75 3.79 -21.28
CA GLN A 201 2.87 3.88 -22.74
C GLN A 201 4.14 4.63 -23.15
N VAL A 202 4.39 5.80 -22.57
CA VAL A 202 5.60 6.59 -22.84
C VAL A 202 6.83 5.89 -22.28
N ILE A 203 6.73 5.34 -21.07
CA ILE A 203 7.85 4.60 -20.46
C ILE A 203 8.27 3.41 -21.32
N HIS A 204 7.33 2.74 -21.97
CA HIS A 204 7.65 1.67 -22.92
C HIS A 204 8.30 2.19 -24.20
N GLN A 205 7.90 3.36 -24.71
CA GLN A 205 8.55 4.00 -25.86
C GLN A 205 10.02 4.30 -25.55
N PHE A 206 10.30 4.95 -24.41
CA PHE A 206 11.66 5.16 -23.91
C PHE A 206 12.42 3.84 -23.76
N TYR A 207 11.79 2.81 -23.20
CA TYR A 207 12.40 1.48 -23.09
C TYR A 207 12.81 0.92 -24.46
N GLN A 208 12.00 1.11 -25.50
CA GLN A 208 12.31 0.64 -26.85
C GLN A 208 13.42 1.46 -27.51
N GLN A 209 13.41 2.79 -27.37
CA GLN A 209 14.46 3.68 -27.90
C GLN A 209 15.83 3.32 -27.32
N VAL A 210 15.93 3.27 -25.98
CA VAL A 210 17.19 2.89 -25.30
C VAL A 210 17.65 1.49 -25.72
N LEU A 211 16.72 0.55 -25.93
CA LEU A 211 17.04 -0.81 -26.35
C LEU A 211 17.60 -0.86 -27.77
N LEU A 212 17.02 -0.11 -28.71
CA LEU A 212 17.48 -0.03 -30.10
C LEU A 212 18.88 0.58 -30.19
N ASP A 213 19.16 1.62 -29.40
CA ASP A 213 20.46 2.28 -29.34
C ASP A 213 21.55 1.44 -28.66
N SER A 214 21.13 0.43 -27.89
CA SER A 214 22.04 -0.52 -27.24
C SER A 214 22.42 -1.60 -28.25
N THR A 215 23.40 -1.31 -29.11
CA THR A 215 23.91 -2.23 -30.16
C THR A 215 23.98 -3.69 -29.69
N ASN A 216 23.12 -4.56 -30.24
CA ASN A 216 23.00 -6.00 -29.96
C ASN A 216 22.44 -6.44 -28.59
N ALA A 217 21.85 -5.55 -27.79
CA ALA A 217 21.20 -5.95 -26.54
C ALA A 217 19.78 -6.51 -26.80
N SER A 218 19.53 -7.76 -26.41
CA SER A 218 18.16 -8.31 -26.40
C SER A 218 17.33 -7.77 -25.22
N ARG A 219 17.99 -7.20 -24.21
CA ARG A 219 17.40 -6.65 -22.98
C ARG A 219 18.29 -5.56 -22.40
N LEU A 220 17.68 -4.55 -21.77
CA LEU A 220 18.39 -3.58 -20.96
C LEU A 220 18.94 -4.21 -19.67
N PRO A 221 20.11 -3.77 -19.18
CA PRO A 221 20.66 -4.21 -17.89
C PRO A 221 19.74 -3.76 -16.75
N GLU A 222 19.64 -4.60 -15.70
CA GLU A 222 18.87 -4.24 -14.50
C GLU A 222 19.58 -3.09 -13.76
N PRO A 223 18.85 -2.06 -13.29
CA PRO A 223 19.47 -0.97 -12.57
C PRO A 223 20.12 -1.42 -11.26
N THR A 224 21.25 -0.81 -10.92
CA THR A 224 21.91 -1.01 -9.63
C THR A 224 21.17 -0.26 -8.52
N LEU A 225 21.45 -0.59 -7.26
CA LEU A 225 20.93 0.16 -6.12
C LEU A 225 21.39 1.62 -6.15
N GLU A 226 22.64 1.87 -6.55
CA GLU A 226 23.20 3.22 -6.68
C GLU A 226 22.45 4.02 -7.75
N GLU A 227 22.11 3.41 -8.89
CA GLU A 227 21.31 4.09 -9.93
C GLU A 227 19.89 4.41 -9.45
N PHE A 228 19.27 3.53 -8.66
CA PHE A 228 17.98 3.83 -8.02
C PHE A 228 18.11 4.95 -6.98
N GLN A 229 19.17 4.97 -6.18
CA GLN A 229 19.44 6.03 -5.22
C GLN A 229 19.63 7.38 -5.90
N ASN A 230 20.45 7.43 -6.95
CA ASN A 230 20.67 8.64 -7.74
C ASN A 230 19.38 9.12 -8.41
N THR A 231 18.56 8.20 -8.93
CA THR A 231 17.24 8.52 -9.49
C THR A 231 16.31 9.12 -8.44
N ALA A 232 16.23 8.49 -7.26
CA ALA A 232 15.41 8.99 -6.16
C ALA A 232 15.90 10.36 -5.67
N GLN A 233 17.21 10.57 -5.58
CA GLN A 233 17.79 11.85 -5.20
C GLN A 233 17.46 12.95 -6.22
N ALA A 234 17.66 12.69 -7.51
CA ALA A 234 17.31 13.65 -8.56
C ALA A 234 15.81 13.97 -8.58
N PHE A 235 14.93 12.98 -8.33
CA PHE A 235 13.50 13.23 -8.12
C PHE A 235 13.26 14.16 -6.93
N MET A 236 13.94 13.91 -5.80
CA MET A 236 13.84 14.73 -4.59
C MET A 236 14.37 16.15 -4.75
N GLU A 237 15.38 16.36 -5.59
CA GLU A 237 15.93 17.69 -5.88
C GLU A 237 15.04 18.47 -6.86
N ARG A 238 14.38 17.76 -7.78
CA ARG A 238 13.43 18.32 -8.75
C ARG A 238 12.11 18.75 -8.10
N MET A 239 11.69 18.08 -7.03
CA MET A 239 10.39 18.29 -6.40
C MET A 239 10.53 18.98 -5.05
N ASP A 240 9.69 19.98 -4.81
CA ASP A 240 9.55 20.54 -3.47
C ASP A 240 8.72 19.58 -2.61
N PHE A 241 9.39 18.85 -1.72
CA PHE A 241 8.77 17.84 -0.86
C PHE A 241 7.81 18.44 0.17
N ASP A 242 8.10 19.64 0.66
CA ASP A 242 7.22 20.32 1.62
C ASP A 242 5.95 20.78 0.89
N ALA A 243 6.09 21.35 -0.31
CA ALA A 243 4.97 21.68 -1.19
C ALA A 243 4.14 20.43 -1.54
N MET A 244 4.77 19.35 -1.99
CA MET A 244 4.11 18.08 -2.33
C MET A 244 3.23 17.52 -1.21
N MET A 245 3.62 17.76 0.04
CA MET A 245 2.92 17.28 1.24
C MET A 245 1.87 18.26 1.76
N THR A 246 2.01 19.56 1.50
CA THR A 246 1.13 20.60 2.05
C THR A 246 0.12 21.11 1.04
N GLU A 247 0.50 21.23 -0.23
CA GLU A 247 -0.32 21.79 -1.28
C GLU A 247 -1.48 20.87 -1.69
N ASP A 248 -2.49 21.55 -2.25
CA ASP A 248 -3.63 20.93 -2.91
C ASP A 248 -3.19 20.11 -4.12
N ARG A 249 -4.04 19.15 -4.49
CA ARG A 249 -3.74 18.22 -5.58
C ARG A 249 -3.55 18.87 -6.92
N ASP A 250 -4.34 19.87 -7.26
CA ASP A 250 -4.23 20.54 -8.55
C ASP A 250 -2.93 21.32 -8.69
N ILE A 251 -2.45 21.93 -7.60
CA ILE A 251 -1.18 22.66 -7.57
C ILE A 251 -0.02 21.67 -7.75
N PHE A 252 -0.01 20.57 -7.00
CA PHE A 252 0.97 19.50 -7.16
C PHE A 252 1.02 18.97 -8.61
N GLU A 253 -0.13 18.72 -9.23
CA GLU A 253 -0.19 18.21 -10.60
C GLU A 253 0.32 19.23 -11.63
N MET A 254 0.07 20.53 -11.40
CA MET A 254 0.60 21.61 -12.23
C MET A 254 2.14 21.70 -12.13
N GLN A 255 2.68 21.66 -10.90
CA GLN A 255 4.13 21.68 -10.66
C GLN A 255 4.82 20.42 -11.21
N LEU A 256 4.18 19.25 -11.09
CA LEU A 256 4.70 18.02 -11.65
C LEU A 256 4.88 18.15 -13.17
N LYS A 257 3.87 18.68 -13.87
CA LYS A 257 3.93 18.92 -15.32
C LYS A 257 5.02 19.91 -15.70
N SER A 258 5.15 21.03 -14.98
CA SER A 258 6.21 22.01 -15.27
C SER A 258 7.62 21.46 -15.00
N SER A 259 7.76 20.49 -14.08
CA SER A 259 9.04 19.87 -13.75
C SER A 259 9.57 18.88 -14.78
N LEU A 260 8.75 18.45 -15.75
CA LEU A 260 9.16 17.44 -16.75
C LEU A 260 10.23 17.98 -17.71
N GLY A 261 10.21 19.29 -17.99
CA GLY A 261 11.10 19.92 -18.96
C GLY A 261 10.74 19.64 -20.44
N PHE A 262 9.66 18.90 -20.70
CA PHE A 262 9.07 18.66 -22.02
C PHE A 262 7.56 18.42 -21.87
N GLY A 263 6.83 18.56 -22.96
CA GLY A 263 5.38 18.48 -23.05
C GLY A 263 4.90 17.69 -24.26
N PRO A 264 3.57 17.64 -24.48
CA PRO A 264 2.97 16.89 -25.59
C PRO A 264 3.26 17.48 -26.98
N GLU A 265 3.78 18.71 -27.05
CA GLU A 265 4.20 19.36 -28.29
C GLU A 265 5.63 18.96 -28.70
N ASP A 266 6.43 18.44 -27.76
CA ASP A 266 7.81 18.02 -28.01
C ASP A 266 7.84 16.62 -28.65
N GLU A 267 8.81 16.41 -29.55
CA GLU A 267 9.07 15.10 -30.14
C GLU A 267 9.75 14.21 -29.09
N LEU A 268 9.04 13.18 -28.61
CA LEU A 268 9.56 12.22 -27.61
C LEU A 268 10.83 11.47 -28.07
N GLU A 269 11.11 11.48 -29.38
CA GLU A 269 12.30 10.87 -30.00
C GLU A 269 13.57 11.73 -29.81
N ASP A 270 13.43 13.02 -29.51
CA ASP A 270 14.54 13.94 -29.28
C ASP A 270 14.94 14.03 -27.81
N ILE A 271 14.22 13.34 -26.92
CA ILE A 271 14.51 13.33 -25.49
C ILE A 271 15.87 12.65 -25.23
N PRO A 272 16.81 13.29 -24.51
CA PRO A 272 18.12 12.70 -24.27
C PRO A 272 18.03 11.34 -23.58
N ARG A 273 18.82 10.37 -24.05
CA ARG A 273 18.87 8.99 -23.53
C ARG A 273 19.02 8.88 -22.01
N GLU A 274 19.80 9.78 -21.40
CA GLU A 274 19.97 9.81 -19.95
C GLU A 274 18.65 10.10 -19.23
N LEU A 275 17.84 10.98 -19.81
CA LEU A 275 16.52 11.36 -19.31
C LEU A 275 15.49 10.25 -19.55
N GLU A 276 15.53 9.57 -20.71
CA GLU A 276 14.71 8.37 -20.96
C GLU A 276 14.96 7.29 -19.88
N MET A 277 16.24 6.97 -19.63
CA MET A 277 16.62 6.00 -18.60
C MET A 277 16.25 6.46 -17.19
N HIS A 278 16.32 7.76 -16.93
CA HIS A 278 15.89 8.34 -15.66
C HIS A 278 14.38 8.10 -15.43
N PHE A 279 13.52 8.44 -16.39
CA PHE A 279 12.07 8.23 -16.25
C PHE A 279 11.67 6.74 -16.20
N ILE A 280 12.38 5.86 -16.91
CA ILE A 280 12.18 4.40 -16.76
C ILE A 280 12.46 3.97 -15.31
N ARG A 281 13.55 4.44 -14.69
CA ARG A 281 13.89 4.10 -13.30
C ARG A 281 12.89 4.69 -12.31
N GLU A 282 12.42 5.93 -12.53
CA GLU A 282 11.34 6.51 -11.73
C GLU A 282 10.06 5.68 -11.80
N PHE A 283 9.66 5.27 -13.00
CA PHE A 283 8.50 4.41 -13.17
C PHE A 283 8.64 3.09 -12.40
N LEU A 284 9.84 2.49 -12.36
CA LEU A 284 10.10 1.28 -11.58
C LEU A 284 10.01 1.53 -10.06
N LEU A 285 10.48 2.68 -9.58
CA LEU A 285 10.27 3.11 -8.18
C LEU A 285 8.77 3.29 -7.90
N SER A 286 8.03 3.97 -8.78
CA SER A 286 6.56 4.08 -8.68
C SER A 286 5.89 2.71 -8.65
N ALA A 287 6.27 1.79 -9.56
CA ALA A 287 5.74 0.43 -9.63
C ALA A 287 6.02 -0.39 -8.36
N THR A 288 7.06 -0.04 -7.62
CA THR A 288 7.38 -0.60 -6.30
C THR A 288 6.38 -0.09 -5.26
N LEU A 289 6.20 1.23 -5.19
CA LEU A 289 5.26 1.88 -4.28
C LEU A 289 3.78 1.52 -4.54
N LYS A 290 3.43 1.20 -5.78
CA LYS A 290 2.08 0.74 -6.20
C LYS A 290 1.76 -0.69 -5.78
N ASP A 291 2.76 -1.47 -5.38
CA ASP A 291 2.64 -2.89 -5.03
C ASP A 291 3.17 -3.20 -3.62
N CYS A 292 3.52 -2.17 -2.86
CA CYS A 292 3.91 -2.28 -1.45
C CYS A 292 2.70 -2.62 -0.57
N SER A 293 2.97 -2.96 0.68
CA SER A 293 1.93 -3.23 1.68
C SER A 293 2.11 -2.29 2.87
N ILE A 294 1.02 -1.85 3.49
CA ILE A 294 1.00 -1.07 4.73
C ILE A 294 0.57 -2.00 5.85
N MET A 295 1.40 -2.14 6.89
CA MET A 295 1.08 -2.90 8.08
C MET A 295 0.74 -1.95 9.22
N ILE A 296 -0.44 -2.13 9.81
CA ILE A 296 -0.92 -1.37 10.98
C ILE A 296 -1.15 -2.37 12.10
N THR A 297 -0.33 -2.30 13.15
CA THR A 297 -0.49 -3.13 14.36
C THR A 297 -1.15 -2.30 15.43
N ILE A 298 -2.23 -2.78 16.04
CA ILE A 298 -3.07 -2.08 17.01
C ILE A 298 -3.25 -2.96 18.24
N ARG A 299 -3.26 -2.33 19.42
CA ARG A 299 -3.75 -2.93 20.67
C ARG A 299 -4.56 -1.90 21.46
N LYS A 300 -5.61 -2.35 22.15
CA LYS A 300 -6.39 -1.49 23.06
C LYS A 300 -5.56 -1.19 24.31
N CYS A 301 -5.55 0.06 24.77
CA CYS A 301 -4.94 0.45 26.04
C CYS A 301 -5.86 0.05 27.20
N GLY A 302 -5.28 -0.30 28.36
CA GLY A 302 -6.05 -0.53 29.59
C GLY A 302 -6.41 0.79 30.26
N ASP A 303 -7.40 0.74 31.16
CA ASP A 303 -7.96 1.93 31.84
C ASP A 303 -6.88 2.74 32.59
N GLU A 304 -5.89 2.06 33.19
CA GLU A 304 -4.80 2.70 33.95
C GLU A 304 -3.85 3.55 33.06
N GLU A 305 -3.65 3.18 31.79
CA GLU A 305 -2.80 3.91 30.84
C GLU A 305 -3.54 5.05 30.11
N ALA A 306 -4.87 5.01 30.09
CA ALA A 306 -5.71 6.06 29.52
C ALA A 306 -5.79 7.30 30.44
N ILE A 307 -5.58 7.13 31.74
CA ILE A 307 -5.63 8.20 32.75
C ILE A 307 -4.32 8.99 32.81
N ALA A 308 -3.17 8.32 32.61
CA ALA A 308 -1.83 8.94 32.63
C ALA A 308 -1.63 10.02 31.55
N THR A 309 -2.44 10.03 30.49
CA THR A 309 -2.35 11.02 29.40
C THR A 309 -2.96 12.38 29.70
N THR A 310 -3.58 12.60 30.86
CA THR A 310 -4.19 13.90 31.19
C THR A 310 -3.22 14.89 31.84
N GLU A 311 -2.04 14.46 32.32
CA GLU A 311 -1.13 15.34 33.07
C GLU A 311 0.37 15.23 32.72
N GLN A 312 0.78 14.46 31.71
CA GLN A 312 2.20 14.36 31.34
C GLN A 312 2.42 14.40 29.82
N GLN A 313 2.40 15.61 29.26
CA GLN A 313 3.24 15.92 28.11
C GLN A 313 4.62 16.33 28.63
N GLU A 314 5.67 15.77 27.99
CA GLU A 314 7.08 16.11 28.15
C GLU A 314 7.75 15.71 29.49
N ASN A 315 8.20 14.45 29.58
CA ASN A 315 9.48 14.00 30.15
C ASN A 315 9.40 12.63 30.82
N ASP A 316 9.24 11.56 30.04
CA ASP A 316 9.70 10.25 30.50
C ASP A 316 10.61 9.63 29.44
N LYS A 317 11.89 9.99 29.55
CA LYS A 317 12.98 9.09 29.18
C LYS A 317 13.04 8.02 30.27
N ASP A 318 12.11 7.08 30.22
CA ASP A 318 12.11 6.00 31.19
C ASP A 318 13.26 5.03 30.87
N GLU A 319 14.29 5.11 31.69
CA GLU A 319 15.49 4.28 31.72
C GLU A 319 15.12 2.84 32.13
N SER A 320 14.48 2.10 31.23
CA SER A 320 14.51 0.63 31.23
C SER A 320 14.75 0.11 29.82
N SER A 321 15.85 0.60 29.25
CA SER A 321 16.51 0.08 28.06
C SER A 321 17.19 -1.27 28.38
N PHE A 322 16.40 -2.32 28.60
CA PHE A 322 16.82 -3.66 28.18
C PHE A 322 16.39 -3.88 26.73
N CYS A 323 16.87 -3.00 25.87
CA CYS A 323 16.84 -3.18 24.44
C CYS A 323 18.06 -4.05 24.10
N LEU A 324 17.86 -5.14 23.37
CA LEU A 324 18.84 -5.48 22.36
C LEU A 324 18.97 -4.20 21.51
N GLY A 325 20.02 -3.41 21.71
CA GLY A 325 20.13 -1.99 21.32
C GLY A 325 20.08 -1.68 19.82
N VAL A 326 19.55 -2.60 19.01
CA VAL A 326 19.46 -2.54 17.54
C VAL A 326 18.02 -2.35 17.06
N PHE A 327 16.99 -2.69 17.85
CA PHE A 327 15.60 -2.63 17.41
C PHE A 327 14.72 -1.79 18.35
N SER A 328 14.30 -0.62 17.88
CA SER A 328 13.23 0.18 18.48
C SER A 328 12.00 0.16 17.58
N GLU A 329 10.81 0.22 18.17
CA GLU A 329 9.56 0.42 17.43
C GLU A 329 8.95 1.76 17.81
N ALA A 330 8.61 2.58 16.82
CA ALA A 330 7.85 3.81 17.05
C ALA A 330 6.37 3.46 17.19
N THR A 331 5.81 3.73 18.36
CA THR A 331 4.38 3.55 18.64
C THR A 331 3.69 4.90 18.82
N HIS A 332 2.40 4.93 18.53
CA HIS A 332 1.54 6.10 18.60
C HIS A 332 0.27 5.73 19.37
N LYS A 333 -0.43 6.71 19.94
CA LYS A 333 -1.71 6.51 20.60
C LYS A 333 -2.82 7.28 19.88
N VAL A 334 -4.03 6.74 19.91
CA VAL A 334 -5.22 7.35 19.31
C VAL A 334 -6.44 7.11 20.19
N LYS A 335 -7.30 8.12 20.33
CA LYS A 335 -8.58 8.04 21.07
C LYS A 335 -9.75 8.00 20.11
N ILE A 336 -10.61 6.99 20.21
CA ILE A 336 -11.84 6.86 19.43
C ILE A 336 -13.01 6.66 20.40
N GLY A 337 -13.93 7.63 20.44
CA GLY A 337 -14.94 7.68 21.51
C GLY A 337 -14.27 7.73 22.88
N ASP A 338 -14.60 6.78 23.74
CA ASP A 338 -14.00 6.64 25.09
C ASP A 338 -12.83 5.64 25.13
N GLU A 339 -12.47 5.04 24.00
CA GLU A 339 -11.45 3.99 23.94
C GLU A 339 -10.10 4.54 23.46
N MET A 340 -9.03 4.13 24.14
CA MET A 340 -7.65 4.43 23.78
C MET A 340 -7.01 3.23 23.10
N PHE A 341 -6.31 3.47 21.99
CA PHE A 341 -5.55 2.46 21.25
C PHE A 341 -4.11 2.89 21.10
N GLU A 342 -3.19 1.93 21.17
CA GLU A 342 -1.81 2.10 20.75
C GLU A 342 -1.59 1.38 19.43
N TYR A 343 -0.86 2.02 18.52
CA TYR A 343 -0.59 1.46 17.20
C TYR A 343 0.82 1.76 16.69
N LYS A 344 1.26 0.95 15.73
CA LYS A 344 2.39 1.25 14.83
C LYS A 344 1.97 1.05 13.39
N ILE A 345 2.57 1.81 12.49
CA ILE A 345 2.30 1.77 11.05
C ILE A 345 3.60 1.75 10.26
N ILE A 346 3.69 0.90 9.25
CA ILE A 346 4.89 0.76 8.41
C ILE A 346 4.56 0.33 6.99
N CYS A 347 5.37 0.76 6.01
CA CYS A 347 5.36 0.20 4.66
C CYS A 347 6.38 -0.94 4.52
N VAL A 348 5.96 -2.05 3.92
CA VAL A 348 6.78 -3.23 3.60
C VAL A 348 6.66 -3.57 2.11
N ASP A 349 7.44 -4.54 1.63
CA ASP A 349 7.51 -4.95 0.21
C ASP A 349 8.01 -3.83 -0.74
N LEU A 350 9.09 -3.14 -0.37
CA LEU A 350 9.67 -2.00 -1.10
C LEU A 350 10.85 -2.37 -2.02
N ASP A 351 10.92 -3.63 -2.47
CA ASP A 351 11.96 -4.08 -3.40
C ASP A 351 11.76 -3.47 -4.80
N PRO A 352 12.76 -2.75 -5.37
CA PRO A 352 12.64 -2.15 -6.69
C PRO A 352 12.21 -3.12 -7.78
N LYS A 353 11.26 -2.71 -8.61
CA LYS A 353 10.81 -3.52 -9.75
C LYS A 353 11.91 -3.59 -10.82
N LYS A 354 11.91 -4.71 -11.54
CA LYS A 354 12.90 -5.04 -12.57
C LYS A 354 12.60 -4.36 -13.90
N ILE A 355 13.61 -3.83 -14.58
CA ILE A 355 13.45 -3.09 -15.85
C ILE A 355 12.86 -3.97 -16.96
N LYS A 356 13.19 -5.27 -16.95
CA LYS A 356 12.63 -6.24 -17.89
C LYS A 356 11.11 -6.43 -17.77
N SER A 357 10.50 -5.87 -16.73
CA SER A 357 9.05 -5.93 -16.51
C SER A 357 8.28 -4.85 -17.29
N VAL A 358 8.95 -3.83 -17.82
CA VAL A 358 8.31 -2.71 -18.55
C VAL A 358 7.41 -3.19 -19.70
N PRO A 359 7.85 -4.09 -20.60
CA PRO A 359 6.97 -4.62 -21.66
C PRO A 359 5.74 -5.35 -21.11
N MET A 360 5.88 -6.08 -20.00
CA MET A 360 4.76 -6.75 -19.36
C MET A 360 3.77 -5.74 -18.76
N TYR A 361 4.24 -4.63 -18.19
CA TYR A 361 3.37 -3.59 -17.65
C TYR A 361 2.52 -2.95 -18.73
N LEU A 362 3.10 -2.61 -19.90
CA LEU A 362 2.35 -2.07 -21.03
C LEU A 362 1.29 -3.06 -21.51
N LYS A 363 1.67 -4.33 -21.70
CA LYS A 363 0.72 -5.37 -22.13
C LYS A 363 -0.47 -5.47 -21.17
N LYS A 364 -0.19 -5.58 -19.86
CA LYS A 364 -1.23 -5.65 -18.84
C LYS A 364 -2.10 -4.38 -18.77
N ASP A 365 -1.54 -3.21 -19.04
CA ASP A 365 -2.30 -1.97 -19.07
C ASP A 365 -3.32 -1.99 -20.21
N LYS A 366 -2.88 -2.31 -21.43
CA LYS A 366 -3.75 -2.45 -22.61
C LYS A 366 -4.85 -3.49 -22.39
N ASP A 367 -4.48 -4.71 -21.99
CA ASP A 367 -5.43 -5.80 -21.76
C ASP A 367 -6.55 -5.40 -20.77
N ILE A 368 -6.23 -4.57 -19.78
CA ILE A 368 -7.17 -4.14 -18.75
C ILE A 368 -8.07 -3.01 -19.24
N VAL A 369 -7.48 -2.02 -19.90
CA VAL A 369 -8.23 -0.87 -20.44
C VAL A 369 -9.19 -1.35 -21.52
N ASP A 370 -8.71 -2.17 -22.46
CA ASP A 370 -9.51 -2.71 -23.57
C ASP A 370 -10.67 -3.57 -23.05
N HIS A 371 -10.37 -4.48 -22.11
CA HIS A 371 -11.41 -5.31 -21.51
C HIS A 371 -12.45 -4.44 -20.79
N TYR A 372 -12.01 -3.49 -19.96
CA TYR A 372 -12.92 -2.61 -19.22
C TYR A 372 -13.81 -1.78 -20.15
N LEU A 373 -13.26 -1.21 -21.23
CA LEU A 373 -14.02 -0.46 -22.22
C LEU A 373 -15.07 -1.34 -22.92
N SER A 374 -14.73 -2.58 -23.23
CA SER A 374 -15.66 -3.53 -23.85
C SER A 374 -16.78 -4.00 -22.91
N THR A 375 -16.53 -4.07 -21.59
CA THR A 375 -17.49 -4.63 -20.63
C THR A 375 -18.35 -3.59 -19.92
N ALA A 376 -17.76 -2.46 -19.52
CA ALA A 376 -18.40 -1.42 -18.70
C ALA A 376 -18.28 -0.05 -19.36
N GLY A 377 -17.05 0.37 -19.66
CA GLY A 377 -16.74 1.65 -20.26
C GLY A 377 -17.16 2.83 -19.38
N GLU A 378 -17.79 3.83 -20.01
CA GLU A 378 -18.17 5.08 -19.37
C GLU A 378 -19.48 5.05 -18.56
N ARG A 379 -20.18 3.89 -18.54
CA ARG A 379 -21.44 3.74 -17.80
C ARG A 379 -21.28 3.80 -16.29
N GLU A 380 -20.08 3.48 -15.81
CA GLU A 380 -19.70 3.48 -14.41
C GLU A 380 -19.28 4.89 -13.95
N PRO A 381 -19.59 5.28 -12.69
CA PRO A 381 -19.13 6.56 -12.16
C PRO A 381 -17.60 6.62 -12.09
N SER A 382 -17.07 7.85 -12.19
CA SER A 382 -15.65 8.12 -11.97
C SER A 382 -15.26 7.72 -10.53
N CYS A 383 -14.04 7.25 -10.34
CA CYS A 383 -13.51 7.03 -9.00
C CYS A 383 -13.33 8.37 -8.27
N GLY A 384 -13.64 8.43 -6.98
CA GLY A 384 -13.58 9.65 -6.18
C GLY A 384 -14.65 10.69 -6.51
N ALA A 385 -15.69 10.34 -7.27
CA ALA A 385 -16.85 11.20 -7.49
C ALA A 385 -17.91 10.89 -6.43
N TYR A 386 -17.93 11.69 -5.35
CA TYR A 386 -18.92 11.60 -4.27
C TYR A 386 -19.40 12.99 -3.84
#